data_AF-A0A1F9FRW3-F1
#
_entry.id   AF-A0A1F9FRW3-F1
#
_cell.length_a   1.000
_cell.length_b   1.000
_cell.length_c   1.000
_cell.angle_alpha   90.00
_cell.angle_beta   90.00
_cell.angle_gamma   90.00
#
_symmetry.space_group_name_H-M   'P 1'
#
loop_
_entity.id
_entity.type
_entity.pdbx_description
1 polymer ?
#
loop_
_entity_poly.entity_id
_entity_poly.type
_entity_poly.pdbx_seq_one_letter_code
_entity_poly.pdbx_strand_id
1 'polypeptide(L)'
;MKKHIILIIVALCFTTVAFANQHLSNIDDEEHAALVEQMNKMASEWITLELLVSPDEKIDTKAVRDSLTSMKRIAQRIKRISNNPAFEGQLSKLIDQMGEMKKHTRSEDGKLLNRDLEQMTNTCFRCHDSQL
;
A
#
# COMPACT_ATOMS: atom_id res chain seq x y z
N MET A 1 0.55 13.35 -16.35
CA MET A 1 1.42 12.38 -15.68
C MET A 1 0.71 11.38 -14.75
N LYS A 2 -0.47 11.68 -14.17
CA LYS A 2 -1.22 10.77 -13.27
C LYS A 2 -1.62 9.39 -13.87
N LYS A 3 -1.81 9.31 -15.19
CA LYS A 3 -2.25 8.07 -15.88
C LYS A 3 -1.18 6.98 -15.99
N HIS A 4 0.11 7.31 -15.82
CA HIS A 4 1.20 6.32 -15.96
C HIS A 4 1.54 5.61 -14.65
N ILE A 5 1.25 6.22 -13.49
CA ILE A 5 1.47 5.59 -12.17
C ILE A 5 0.48 4.44 -11.94
N ILE A 6 -0.80 4.65 -12.31
CA ILE A 6 -1.87 3.63 -12.25
C ILE A 6 -1.50 2.37 -13.05
N LEU A 7 -0.86 2.53 -14.22
CA LEU A 7 -0.49 1.40 -15.08
C LEU A 7 0.73 0.62 -14.56
N ILE A 8 1.66 1.29 -13.87
CA ILE A 8 2.91 0.71 -13.36
C ILE A 8 2.67 -0.01 -12.03
N ILE A 9 1.81 0.52 -11.14
CA ILE A 9 1.47 -0.14 -9.87
C ILE A 9 0.65 -1.42 -10.11
N VAL A 10 -0.31 -1.38 -11.04
CA VAL A 10 -1.03 -2.60 -11.45
C VAL A 10 -0.07 -3.61 -12.07
N ALA A 11 0.87 -3.19 -12.92
CA ALA A 11 1.86 -4.11 -13.50
C ALA A 11 2.81 -4.72 -12.45
N LEU A 12 3.25 -3.95 -11.45
CA LEU A 12 4.16 -4.42 -10.39
C LEU A 12 3.47 -5.36 -9.39
N CYS A 13 2.17 -5.18 -9.12
CA CYS A 13 1.40 -6.15 -8.35
C CYS A 13 1.12 -7.45 -9.13
N PHE A 14 1.08 -7.40 -10.46
CA PHE A 14 0.87 -8.58 -11.31
C PHE A 14 2.17 -9.39 -11.55
N THR A 15 3.36 -8.80 -11.47
CA THR A 15 4.62 -9.54 -11.65
C THR A 15 5.11 -10.26 -10.38
N THR A 16 4.56 -9.97 -9.19
CA THR A 16 4.88 -10.73 -7.98
C THR A 16 4.32 -12.15 -7.97
N VAL A 17 3.44 -12.50 -8.92
CA VAL A 17 2.99 -13.90 -9.10
C VAL A 17 4.14 -14.77 -9.64
N ALA A 18 5.14 -14.20 -10.31
CA ALA A 18 6.33 -14.93 -10.77
C ALA A 18 7.48 -14.95 -9.73
N PHE A 19 7.61 -13.90 -8.90
CA PHE A 19 8.72 -13.76 -7.93
C PHE A 19 8.43 -14.31 -6.54
N ALA A 20 7.18 -14.61 -6.20
CA ALA A 20 6.86 -15.38 -4.99
C ALA A 20 7.47 -16.80 -4.99
N ASN A 21 7.95 -17.28 -6.13
CA ASN A 21 8.43 -18.64 -6.30
C ASN A 21 9.89 -18.87 -5.89
N GLN A 22 10.70 -17.83 -5.63
CA GLN A 22 12.15 -18.00 -5.41
C GLN A 22 12.63 -17.78 -3.96
N HIS A 23 11.79 -17.24 -3.06
CA HIS A 23 12.21 -16.97 -1.67
C HIS A 23 11.20 -17.32 -0.55
N LEU A 24 10.07 -17.98 -0.86
CA LEU A 24 9.06 -18.36 0.12
C LEU A 24 9.08 -19.87 0.45
N SER A 25 10.25 -20.47 0.64
CA SER A 25 10.36 -21.91 0.93
C SER A 25 9.70 -22.38 2.24
N ASN A 26 9.16 -21.45 3.05
CA ASN A 26 8.62 -21.69 4.39
C ASN A 26 7.16 -21.24 4.58
N ILE A 27 6.47 -20.80 3.51
CA ILE A 27 5.05 -20.43 3.56
C ILE A 27 4.27 -21.57 2.91
N ASP A 28 3.25 -22.10 3.57
CA ASP A 28 2.39 -23.12 2.97
C ASP A 28 1.50 -22.51 1.85
N ASP A 29 0.95 -23.36 0.98
CA ASP A 29 0.17 -22.91 -0.18
C ASP A 29 -1.05 -22.05 0.23
N GLU A 30 -1.60 -22.26 1.44
CA GLU A 30 -2.74 -21.53 1.97
C GLU A 30 -2.35 -20.12 2.41
N GLU A 31 -1.26 -19.98 3.14
CA GLU A 31 -0.69 -18.69 3.53
C GLU A 31 -0.20 -17.90 2.31
N HIS A 32 0.34 -18.57 1.30
CA HIS A 32 0.71 -17.93 0.04
C HIS A 32 -0.52 -17.35 -0.68
N ALA A 33 -1.59 -18.14 -0.82
CA ALA A 33 -2.84 -17.67 -1.41
C ALA A 33 -3.45 -16.50 -0.61
N ALA A 34 -3.39 -16.57 0.72
CA ALA A 34 -3.86 -15.50 1.60
C ALA A 34 -3.02 -14.22 1.44
N LEU A 35 -1.70 -14.34 1.28
CA LEU A 35 -0.81 -13.21 1.02
C LEU A 35 -1.16 -12.52 -0.29
N VAL A 36 -1.31 -13.29 -1.37
CA VAL A 36 -1.70 -12.78 -2.70
C VAL A 36 -3.06 -12.07 -2.63
N GLU A 37 -4.04 -12.67 -1.94
CA GLU A 37 -5.35 -12.05 -1.73
C GLU A 37 -5.23 -10.70 -1.00
N GLN A 38 -4.40 -10.61 0.05
CA GLN A 38 -4.20 -9.35 0.76
C GLN A 38 -3.48 -8.30 -0.10
N MET A 39 -2.50 -8.70 -0.90
CA MET A 39 -1.80 -7.79 -1.82
C MET A 39 -2.76 -7.22 -2.88
N ASN A 40 -3.64 -8.05 -3.43
CA ASN A 40 -4.69 -7.60 -4.36
C ASN A 40 -5.67 -6.62 -3.69
N LYS A 41 -6.08 -6.90 -2.46
CA LYS A 41 -6.91 -5.98 -1.66
C LYS A 41 -6.19 -4.65 -1.41
N MET A 42 -4.90 -4.69 -1.08
CA MET A 42 -4.08 -3.48 -0.89
C MET A 42 -4.03 -2.64 -2.17
N ALA A 43 -3.80 -3.26 -3.33
CA ALA A 43 -3.76 -2.56 -4.61
C ALA A 43 -5.10 -1.87 -4.93
N SER A 44 -6.23 -2.55 -4.69
CA SER A 44 -7.56 -1.97 -4.88
C SER A 44 -7.84 -0.77 -3.96
N GLU A 45 -7.44 -0.88 -2.68
CA GLU A 45 -7.59 0.22 -1.73
C GLU A 45 -6.68 1.41 -2.08
N TRP A 46 -5.47 1.12 -2.59
CA TRP A 46 -4.55 2.15 -3.05
C TRP A 46 -5.16 3.00 -4.17
N ILE A 47 -5.69 2.35 -5.21
CA ILE A 47 -6.37 3.02 -6.32
C ILE A 47 -7.53 3.87 -5.79
N THR A 48 -8.31 3.34 -4.86
CA THR A 48 -9.41 4.08 -4.23
C THR A 48 -8.90 5.33 -3.51
N LEU A 49 -7.84 5.20 -2.72
CA LEU A 49 -7.23 6.33 -2.00
C LEU A 49 -6.69 7.39 -2.98
N GLU A 50 -6.04 6.99 -4.07
CA GLU A 50 -5.56 7.92 -5.11
C GLU A 50 -6.69 8.70 -5.76
N LEU A 51 -7.84 8.08 -6.00
CA LEU A 51 -9.02 8.75 -6.55
C LEU A 51 -9.68 9.72 -5.56
N LEU A 52 -9.56 9.45 -4.26
CA LEU A 52 -10.11 10.31 -3.20
C LEU A 52 -9.21 11.52 -2.87
N VAL A 53 -7.93 11.45 -3.20
CA VAL A 53 -6.94 12.48 -2.84
C VAL A 53 -6.60 13.33 -4.06
N SER A 54 -7.15 14.54 -4.09
CA SER A 54 -6.89 15.54 -5.11
C SER A 54 -6.26 16.79 -4.47
N PRO A 55 -5.13 17.31 -4.99
CA PRO A 55 -4.39 18.38 -4.33
C PRO A 55 -5.12 19.74 -4.32
N ASP A 56 -6.01 19.96 -5.28
CA ASP A 56 -6.66 21.26 -5.50
C ASP A 56 -8.19 21.22 -5.27
N GLU A 57 -8.72 20.08 -4.84
CA GLU A 57 -10.16 19.88 -4.62
C GLU A 57 -10.48 19.60 -3.16
N LYS A 58 -11.73 19.87 -2.77
CA LYS A 58 -12.21 19.50 -1.44
C LYS A 58 -12.25 17.98 -1.31
N ILE A 59 -11.63 17.46 -0.26
CA ILE A 59 -11.50 16.03 -0.02
C ILE A 59 -12.67 15.52 0.82
N ASP A 60 -13.18 14.34 0.47
CA ASP A 60 -13.99 13.55 1.40
C ASP A 60 -13.08 12.90 2.45
N THR A 61 -12.86 13.62 3.54
CA THR A 61 -11.97 13.16 4.62
C THR A 61 -12.49 11.93 5.35
N LYS A 62 -13.79 11.65 5.29
CA LYS A 62 -14.36 10.41 5.85
C LYS A 62 -13.98 9.24 4.96
N ALA A 63 -14.21 9.34 3.65
CA ALA A 63 -13.83 8.28 2.70
C ALA A 63 -12.32 7.99 2.75
N VAL A 64 -11.47 9.03 2.77
CA VAL A 64 -10.02 8.86 2.92
C VAL A 64 -9.67 8.14 4.23
N ARG A 65 -10.28 8.53 5.35
CA ARG A 65 -10.04 7.90 6.66
C ARG A 65 -10.45 6.44 6.70
N ASP A 66 -11.56 6.11 6.05
CA ASP A 66 -12.09 4.75 5.98
C ASP A 66 -11.14 3.87 5.14
N SER A 67 -10.70 4.35 3.98
CA SER A 67 -9.71 3.64 3.14
C SER A 67 -8.38 3.44 3.88
N LEU A 68 -7.81 4.47 4.49
CA LEU A 68 -6.57 4.35 5.29
C LEU A 68 -6.71 3.35 6.45
N THR A 69 -7.89 3.24 7.05
CA THR A 69 -8.16 2.26 8.12
C THR A 69 -8.20 0.84 7.57
N SER A 70 -8.80 0.65 6.39
CA SER A 70 -8.83 -0.63 5.68
C SER A 70 -7.41 -1.06 5.28
N MET A 71 -6.68 -0.17 4.61
CA MET A 71 -5.29 -0.38 4.19
C MET A 71 -4.38 -0.75 5.35
N LYS A 72 -4.48 -0.04 6.49
CA LYS A 72 -3.68 -0.37 7.68
C LYS A 72 -3.92 -1.79 8.18
N ARG A 73 -5.18 -2.24 8.18
CA ARG A 73 -5.53 -3.62 8.56
C ARG A 73 -4.95 -4.65 7.60
N ILE A 74 -5.00 -4.37 6.30
CA ILE A 74 -4.44 -5.22 5.25
C ILE A 74 -2.91 -5.30 5.37
N ALA A 75 -2.21 -4.16 5.51
CA ALA A 75 -0.76 -4.12 5.69
C ALA A 75 -0.31 -4.91 6.93
N GLN A 76 -1.04 -4.79 8.04
CA GLN A 76 -0.77 -5.59 9.24
C GLN A 76 -0.95 -7.09 9.00
N ARG A 77 -1.91 -7.49 8.16
CA ARG A 77 -2.11 -8.90 7.79
C ARG A 77 -1.01 -9.39 6.86
N ILE A 78 -0.61 -8.61 5.86
CA ILE A 78 0.54 -8.89 4.99
C ILE A 78 1.81 -9.08 5.83
N LYS A 79 2.08 -8.16 6.78
CA LYS A 79 3.24 -8.26 7.68
C LYS A 79 3.23 -9.57 8.48
N ARG A 80 2.07 -10.01 8.98
CA ARG A 80 1.97 -11.27 9.74
C ARG A 80 2.16 -12.51 8.88
N ILE A 81 1.50 -12.56 7.71
CA ILE A 81 1.55 -13.75 6.83
C ILE A 81 2.91 -13.89 6.17
N SER A 82 3.49 -12.80 5.67
CA SER A 82 4.79 -12.86 4.98
C SER A 82 5.94 -13.29 5.89
N ASN A 83 5.88 -12.92 7.18
CA ASN A 83 6.90 -13.20 8.20
C ASN A 83 8.35 -13.03 7.69
N ASN A 84 8.56 -12.06 6.80
CA ASN A 84 9.83 -11.88 6.10
C ASN A 84 10.57 -10.66 6.64
N PRO A 85 11.72 -10.85 7.32
CA PRO A 85 12.52 -9.76 7.86
C PRO A 85 12.95 -8.71 6.82
N ALA A 86 13.10 -9.10 5.56
CA ALA A 86 13.52 -8.19 4.48
C ALA A 86 12.50 -7.07 4.23
N PHE A 87 11.21 -7.34 4.45
CA PHE A 87 10.14 -6.37 4.19
C PHE A 87 9.53 -5.78 5.46
N GLU A 88 9.89 -6.30 6.65
CA GLU A 88 9.27 -5.91 7.91
C GLU A 88 9.40 -4.41 8.21
N GLY A 89 10.58 -3.85 7.93
CA GLY A 89 10.86 -2.43 8.11
C GLY A 89 10.01 -1.53 7.20
N GLN A 90 9.90 -1.90 5.91
CA GLN A 90 9.11 -1.11 4.95
C GLN A 90 7.60 -1.21 5.23
N LEU A 91 7.11 -2.41 5.58
CA LEU A 91 5.70 -2.59 5.97
C LEU A 91 5.36 -1.81 7.24
N SER A 92 6.26 -1.80 8.23
CA SER A 92 6.04 -1.03 9.47
C SER A 92 6.01 0.48 9.18
N LYS A 93 6.95 0.96 8.37
CA LYS A 93 6.97 2.35 7.91
C LYS A 93 5.68 2.73 7.15
N LEU A 94 5.20 1.86 6.26
CA LEU A 94 3.96 2.10 5.53
C LEU A 94 2.76 2.18 6.46
N ILE A 95 2.68 1.30 7.47
CA ILE A 95 1.62 1.31 8.50
C ILE A 95 1.64 2.62 9.31
N ASP A 96 2.82 3.14 9.62
CA ASP A 96 2.99 4.39 10.33
C ASP A 96 2.58 5.58 9.46
N GLN A 97 3.01 5.61 8.20
CA GLN A 97 2.61 6.64 7.23
C GLN A 97 1.09 6.70 7.03
N MET A 98 0.41 5.55 6.95
CA MET A 98 -1.06 5.50 6.93
C MET A 98 -1.68 6.11 8.20
N GLY A 99 -1.03 5.91 9.35
CA GLY A 99 -1.43 6.50 10.63
C GLY A 99 -1.30 8.03 10.64
N GLU A 100 -0.17 8.54 10.15
CA GLU A 100 0.07 9.99 10.05
C GLU A 100 -0.85 10.65 9.03
N MET A 101 -0.98 10.10 7.82
CA MET A 101 -1.91 10.61 6.81
C MET A 101 -3.35 10.64 7.35
N LYS A 102 -3.76 9.62 8.11
CA LYS A 102 -5.07 9.61 8.78
C LYS A 102 -5.23 10.76 9.77
N LYS A 103 -4.18 11.16 10.50
CA LYS A 103 -4.22 12.37 11.36
C LYS A 103 -4.32 13.64 10.51
N HIS A 104 -3.57 13.71 9.42
CA HIS A 104 -3.58 14.86 8.49
C HIS A 104 -4.93 15.06 7.79
N THR A 105 -5.81 14.06 7.70
CA THR A 105 -7.19 14.24 7.20
C THR A 105 -7.97 15.33 7.96
N ARG A 106 -7.60 15.65 9.20
CA ARG A 106 -8.23 16.73 9.98
C ARG A 106 -7.94 18.13 9.46
N SER A 107 -6.88 18.29 8.67
CA SER A 107 -6.50 19.59 8.09
C SER A 107 -7.32 19.94 6.85
N GLU A 108 -8.00 18.96 6.24
CA GLU A 108 -8.67 19.09 4.94
C GLU A 108 -7.76 19.62 3.81
N ASP A 109 -6.43 19.55 3.98
CA ASP A 109 -5.44 20.03 3.02
C ASP A 109 -5.12 18.95 1.96
N GLY A 110 -5.64 19.16 0.75
CA GLY A 110 -5.41 18.32 -0.42
C GLY A 110 -3.93 18.11 -0.75
N LYS A 111 -3.12 19.15 -0.60
CA LYS A 111 -1.70 19.12 -0.93
C LYS A 111 -0.91 18.33 0.09
N LEU A 112 -1.28 18.47 1.37
CA LEU A 112 -0.69 17.66 2.44
C LEU A 112 -1.00 16.17 2.24
N LEU A 113 -2.27 15.82 2.01
CA LEU A 113 -2.65 14.42 1.79
C LEU A 113 -2.03 13.85 0.50
N ASN A 114 -1.92 14.66 -0.55
CA ASN A 114 -1.26 14.24 -1.78
C ASN A 114 0.24 13.96 -1.55
N ARG A 115 0.93 14.81 -0.77
CA ARG A 115 2.32 14.57 -0.37
C ARG A 115 2.48 13.32 0.47
N ASP A 116 1.57 13.06 1.42
CA ASP A 116 1.60 11.84 2.22
C ASP A 116 1.45 10.60 1.35
N LEU A 117 0.53 10.65 0.38
CA LEU A 117 0.30 9.58 -0.59
C LEU A 117 1.54 9.34 -1.47
N GLU A 118 2.23 10.39 -1.91
CA GLU A 118 3.52 10.26 -2.63
C GLU A 118 4.60 9.61 -1.76
N GLN A 119 4.69 9.99 -0.48
CA GLN A 119 5.64 9.37 0.46
C GLN A 119 5.33 7.90 0.70
N MET A 120 4.04 7.54 0.81
CA MET A 120 3.61 6.15 0.93
C MET A 120 3.97 5.38 -0.36
N THR A 121 3.72 5.96 -1.53
CA THR A 121 4.05 5.35 -2.84
C THR A 121 5.55 5.03 -2.93
N ASN A 122 6.40 5.96 -2.50
CA ASN A 122 7.85 5.75 -2.45
C ASN A 122 8.27 4.62 -1.49
N THR A 123 7.59 4.46 -0.36
CA THR A 123 7.83 3.32 0.55
C THR A 123 7.44 2.00 -0.12
N CYS A 124 6.33 1.96 -0.85
CA CYS A 124 5.92 0.78 -1.62
C CYS A 124 6.97 0.41 -2.67
N PHE A 125 7.48 1.36 -3.46
CA PHE A 125 8.54 1.08 -4.42
C PHE A 125 9.80 0.52 -3.77
N ARG A 126 10.24 1.09 -2.63
CA ARG A 126 11.40 0.55 -1.89
C ARG A 126 11.19 -0.88 -1.38
N CYS A 127 9.95 -1.24 -1.05
CA CYS A 127 9.59 -2.61 -0.66
C CYS A 127 9.65 -3.60 -1.84
N HIS A 128 9.46 -3.11 -3.07
CA HIS A 128 9.63 -3.89 -4.30
C HIS A 128 11.09 -3.92 -4.78
N ASP A 129 11.85 -2.84 -4.62
CA ASP A 129 13.27 -2.80 -5.00
C ASP A 129 14.14 -3.68 -4.09
N SER A 130 13.76 -3.89 -2.82
CA SER A 130 14.41 -4.88 -1.95
C SER A 130 14.21 -6.35 -2.39
N GLN A 131 13.58 -6.59 -3.54
CA GLN A 131 13.37 -7.91 -4.15
C GLN A 131 14.37 -8.22 -5.29
N LEU A 132 15.20 -7.26 -5.70
CA LEU A 132 16.26 -7.41 -6.71
C LEU A 132 17.64 -7.49 -6.06
#